data_AF-A0A832RIK2-F1
#
_entry.id   AF-A0A832RIK2-F1
#
_cell.length_a   1.000
_cell.length_b   1.000
_cell.length_c   1.000
_cell.angle_alpha   90.00
_cell.angle_beta   90.00
_cell.angle_gamma   90.00
#
_symmetry.space_group_name_H-M   'P 1'
#
loop_
_entity.id
_entity.type
_entity.pdbx_description
1 polymer ?
#
loop_
_entity_poly.entity_id
_entity_poly.type
_entity_poly.pdbx_seq_one_letter_code
_entity_poly.pdbx_strand_id
1 'polypeptide(L)'
;MKSLTEYLTFNTKNRLEFVHITPQVRQLVKKSGIKEGLCLVNAMHISASVFINDNESGLHKDYAKWLEKLAPHEPISQYKHNDTGEDNADAHLKRQIMGREV
;
A
#
# COMPACT_ATOMS: atom_id res chain seq x y z
N MET A 1 21.42 -20.79 4.70
CA MET A 1 20.54 -19.81 4.01
C MET A 1 20.47 -18.56 4.89
N LYS A 2 20.73 -17.37 4.35
CA LYS A 2 20.60 -16.10 5.10
C LYS A 2 19.20 -15.53 4.89
N SER A 3 18.61 -14.93 5.92
CA SER A 3 17.35 -14.19 5.83
C SER A 3 17.42 -12.94 6.71
N LEU A 4 16.64 -11.93 6.36
CA LEU A 4 16.38 -10.75 7.17
C LEU A 4 14.87 -10.48 7.13
N THR A 5 14.28 -10.23 8.29
CA THR A 5 12.87 -9.85 8.43
C THR A 5 12.80 -8.57 9.23
N GLU A 6 12.06 -7.59 8.71
CA GLU A 6 11.89 -6.28 9.33
C GLU A 6 10.46 -5.79 9.08
N TYR A 7 9.94 -5.00 10.01
CA TYR A 7 8.60 -4.46 9.96
C TYR A 7 8.68 -2.93 9.87
N LEU A 8 8.09 -2.36 8.82
CA LEU A 8 7.95 -0.91 8.68
C LEU A 8 6.55 -0.52 9.15
N THR A 9 6.47 0.29 10.21
CA THR A 9 5.21 0.78 10.77
C THR A 9 4.91 2.18 10.24
N PHE A 10 3.67 2.40 9.81
CA PHE A 10 3.20 3.68 9.30
C PHE A 10 1.95 4.12 10.05
N ASN A 11 1.87 5.43 10.33
CA ASN A 11 0.66 6.09 10.79
C ASN A 11 0.48 7.34 9.92
N THR A 12 -0.34 7.21 8.87
CA THR A 12 -0.54 8.25 7.86
C THR A 12 -1.48 9.32 8.38
N LYS A 13 -1.35 10.55 7.86
CA LYS A 13 -2.20 11.67 8.30
C LYS A 13 -3.53 11.68 7.55
N ASN A 14 -3.50 11.21 6.31
CA ASN A 14 -4.66 11.17 5.43
C ASN A 14 -5.15 9.73 5.24
N ARG A 15 -6.44 9.58 4.90
CA ARG A 15 -7.07 8.28 4.59
C ARG A 15 -6.39 7.59 3.39
N LEU A 16 -6.02 8.37 2.37
CA LEU A 16 -5.25 7.92 1.22
C LEU A 16 -3.95 8.71 1.14
N GLU A 17 -2.82 8.02 1.19
CA GLU A 17 -1.49 8.62 1.15
C GLU A 17 -0.51 7.66 0.47
N PHE A 18 0.34 8.19 -0.42
CA PHE A 18 1.40 7.43 -1.10
C PHE A 18 2.72 7.69 -0.39
N VAL A 19 3.29 6.67 0.23
CA VAL A 19 4.54 6.76 0.99
C VAL A 19 5.67 6.09 0.20
N HIS A 20 6.68 6.86 -0.18
CA HIS A 20 7.86 6.34 -0.86
C HIS A 20 8.79 5.62 0.15
N ILE A 21 8.83 4.28 0.09
CA ILE A 21 9.57 3.42 1.03
C ILE A 21 10.88 2.84 0.47
N THR A 22 11.24 3.16 -0.77
CA THR A 22 12.46 2.65 -1.42
C THR A 22 13.74 2.93 -0.61
N PRO A 23 13.93 4.09 0.04
CA PRO A 23 15.11 4.33 0.88
C PRO A 23 15.22 3.33 2.05
N GLN A 24 14.10 3.02 2.71
CA GLN A 24 14.02 2.07 3.82
C GLN A 24 14.34 0.66 3.32
N VAL A 25 13.68 0.21 2.26
CA VAL A 25 13.94 -1.12 1.67
C VAL A 25 15.39 -1.26 1.22
N ARG A 26 15.97 -0.23 0.59
CA ARG A 26 17.38 -0.21 0.17
C ARG A 26 18.33 -0.35 1.38
N GLN A 27 18.03 0.31 2.49
CA GLN A 27 18.81 0.17 3.72
C GLN A 27 18.73 -1.26 4.28
N LEU A 28 17.55 -1.89 4.23
CA LEU A 28 17.35 -3.27 4.67
C LEU A 28 18.09 -4.28 3.79
N VAL A 29 18.03 -4.13 2.46
CA VAL A 29 18.80 -4.96 1.53
C VAL A 29 20.30 -4.84 1.84
N LYS A 30 20.82 -3.63 2.04
CA LYS A 30 22.22 -3.43 2.46
C LYS A 30 22.53 -4.10 3.80
N LYS A 31 21.67 -3.92 4.81
CA LYS A 31 21.80 -4.51 6.16
C LYS A 31 21.82 -6.05 6.12
N SER A 32 21.05 -6.66 5.21
CA SER A 32 20.95 -8.11 5.09
C SER A 32 22.28 -8.79 4.73
N GLY A 33 23.17 -8.09 4.02
CA GLY A 33 24.39 -8.65 3.47
C GLY A 33 24.17 -9.79 2.45
N ILE A 34 22.93 -9.99 1.97
CA ILE A 34 22.60 -10.94 0.91
C ILE A 34 23.09 -10.36 -0.43
N LYS A 35 23.77 -11.19 -1.23
CA LYS A 35 24.32 -10.77 -2.53
C LYS A 35 23.38 -11.11 -3.68
N GLU A 36 22.78 -12.30 -3.64
CA GLU A 36 21.81 -12.78 -4.62
C GLU A 36 20.64 -13.42 -3.85
N GLY A 37 19.41 -13.10 -4.21
CA GLY A 37 18.21 -13.59 -3.53
C GLY A 37 16.93 -12.86 -3.91
N LEU A 38 15.88 -13.09 -3.13
CA LEU A 38 14.58 -12.43 -3.27
C LEU A 38 14.33 -11.48 -2.11
N CYS A 39 13.65 -10.37 -2.38
CA CYS A 39 13.18 -9.42 -1.37
C CYS A 39 11.67 -9.25 -1.55
N LEU A 40 10.89 -9.86 -0.66
CA LEU A 40 9.45 -9.68 -0.60
C LEU A 40 9.13 -8.45 0.25
N VAL A 41 8.29 -7.56 -0.25
CA VAL A 41 7.77 -6.42 0.51
C VAL A 41 6.24 -6.41 0.36
N ASN A 42 5.52 -6.63 1.45
CA ASN A 42 4.06 -6.73 1.43
C ASN A 42 3.39 -5.85 2.49
N ALA A 43 2.19 -5.38 2.17
CA ALA A 43 1.29 -4.84 3.18
C ALA A 43 0.77 -5.98 4.07
N MET A 44 0.83 -5.81 5.40
CA MET A 44 0.21 -6.75 6.35
C MET A 44 -1.26 -6.43 6.62
N HIS A 45 -1.66 -5.17 6.40
CA HIS A 45 -3.05 -4.75 6.48
C HIS A 45 -3.76 -4.97 5.14
N ILE A 46 -4.98 -5.49 5.22
CA ILE A 46 -5.80 -5.88 4.06
C ILE A 46 -6.52 -4.72 3.36
N SER A 47 -6.20 -3.49 3.76
CA SER A 47 -6.69 -2.21 3.24
C SER A 47 -5.56 -1.32 2.71
N ALA A 48 -4.35 -1.88 2.56
CA ALA A 48 -3.16 -1.18 2.07
C ALA A 48 -2.41 -2.01 1.02
N SER A 49 -1.53 -1.33 0.28
CA SER A 49 -0.75 -1.92 -0.82
C SER A 49 0.73 -1.59 -0.69
N VAL A 50 1.55 -2.49 -1.19
CA VAL A 50 2.93 -2.21 -1.60
C VAL A 50 3.00 -2.47 -3.10
N PHE A 51 3.42 -1.46 -3.85
CA PHE A 51 3.50 -1.51 -5.31
C PHE A 51 4.69 -0.68 -5.80
N ILE A 52 5.09 -0.88 -7.06
CA ILE A 52 6.16 -0.12 -7.70
C ILE A 52 5.57 0.74 -8.81
N ASN A 53 5.87 2.03 -8.78
CA ASN A 53 5.61 2.97 -9.87
C ASN A 53 6.55 4.19 -9.75
N ASP A 54 6.37 5.18 -10.62
CA ASP A 54 7.14 6.43 -10.58
C ASP A 54 6.76 7.31 -9.38
N ASN A 55 7.76 7.95 -8.77
CA ASN A 55 7.60 8.80 -7.59
C ASN A 55 7.42 10.27 -8.02
N GLU A 56 6.34 10.53 -8.75
CA GLU A 56 6.00 11.83 -9.32
C GLU A 56 4.68 12.34 -8.72
N SER A 57 4.68 13.60 -8.30
CA SER A 57 3.56 14.22 -7.55
C SER A 57 2.25 14.35 -8.33
N GLY A 58 2.31 14.57 -9.65
CA GLY A 58 1.17 14.57 -10.55
C GLY A 58 0.59 13.18 -10.71
N LEU A 59 1.43 12.17 -10.96
CA LEU A 59 1.01 10.78 -11.07
C LEU A 59 0.36 10.26 -9.77
N HIS A 60 0.85 10.68 -8.60
CA HIS A 60 0.19 10.40 -7.33
C HIS A 60 -1.24 10.97 -7.28
N LYS A 61 -1.46 12.19 -7.79
CA LYS A 61 -2.81 12.79 -7.88
C LYS A 61 -3.69 12.04 -8.89
N ASP A 62 -3.11 11.60 -10.00
CA ASP A 62 -3.82 10.80 -11.00
C ASP A 62 -4.26 9.46 -10.41
N TYR A 63 -3.39 8.77 -9.65
CA TYR A 63 -3.75 7.55 -8.92
C TYR A 63 -4.86 7.79 -7.91
N ALA A 64 -4.76 8.84 -7.08
CA ALA A 64 -5.81 9.16 -6.12
C ALA A 64 -7.17 9.36 -6.82
N LYS A 65 -7.20 10.13 -7.91
CA LYS A 65 -8.41 10.38 -8.69
C LYS A 65 -8.93 9.11 -9.38
N TRP A 66 -8.04 8.30 -9.93
CA TRP A 66 -8.39 7.07 -10.64
C TRP A 66 -8.94 6.00 -9.69
N LEU A 67 -8.33 5.84 -8.52
CA LEU A 67 -8.78 4.90 -7.49
C LEU A 67 -10.14 5.31 -6.93
N GLU A 68 -10.40 6.60 -6.70
CA GLU A 68 -11.74 7.07 -6.32
C GLU A 68 -12.78 6.86 -7.43
N LYS A 69 -12.38 6.89 -8.71
CA LYS A 69 -13.30 6.56 -9.81
C LYS A 69 -13.65 5.08 -9.85
N LEU A 70 -12.71 4.20 -9.55
CA LEU A 70 -12.90 2.73 -9.63
C LEU A 70 -13.54 2.14 -8.37
N ALA A 71 -13.16 2.63 -7.21
CA ALA A 71 -13.62 2.17 -5.90
C ALA A 71 -13.82 3.40 -5.01
N PRO A 72 -14.89 4.19 -5.23
CA PRO A 72 -15.13 5.43 -4.50
C PRO A 72 -15.32 5.19 -2.99
N HIS A 73 -14.90 6.12 -2.15
CA HIS A 73 -15.22 6.06 -0.72
C HIS A 73 -16.72 6.29 -0.47
N GLU A 74 -17.27 7.36 -1.04
CA GLU A 74 -18.66 7.78 -0.82
C GLU A 74 -19.58 7.47 -2.02
N PRO A 75 -20.89 7.24 -1.79
CA PRO A 75 -21.53 7.10 -0.49
C PRO A 75 -21.14 5.78 0.21
N ILE A 76 -20.74 5.82 1.49
CA ILE A 76 -20.27 4.60 2.21
C ILE A 76 -21.33 3.49 2.28
N SER A 77 -22.61 3.86 2.22
CA SER A 77 -23.75 2.94 2.24
C SER A 77 -23.87 2.07 0.98
N GLN A 78 -23.07 2.34 -0.07
CA GLN A 78 -23.05 1.49 -1.27
C GLN A 78 -22.42 0.12 -1.01
N TYR A 79 -21.63 -0.02 0.07
CA TYR A 79 -20.89 -1.22 0.40
C TYR A 79 -21.49 -1.94 1.59
N LYS A 80 -21.96 -3.18 1.37
CA LYS A 80 -22.46 -4.03 2.46
C LYS A 80 -21.43 -4.32 3.55
N HIS A 81 -20.14 -4.26 3.23
CA HIS A 81 -19.07 -4.41 4.23
C HIS A 81 -19.16 -3.33 5.33
N ASN A 82 -19.68 -2.15 4.99
CA ASN A 82 -19.86 -1.05 5.92
C ASN A 82 -21.14 -1.20 6.78
N ASP A 83 -22.03 -2.16 6.50
CA ASP A 83 -23.27 -2.37 7.26
C ASP A 83 -23.02 -2.74 8.74
N THR A 84 -21.79 -3.15 9.08
CA THR A 84 -21.37 -3.45 10.46
C THR A 84 -20.80 -2.25 11.21
N GLY A 85 -20.87 -1.04 10.66
CA GLY A 85 -20.41 0.20 11.28
C GLY A 85 -19.02 0.67 10.86
N GLU A 86 -18.36 -0.06 9.96
CA GLU A 86 -17.10 0.35 9.33
C GLU A 86 -17.37 1.31 8.14
N ASP A 87 -16.33 1.97 7.65
CA ASP A 87 -16.42 2.86 6.48
C ASP A 87 -15.41 2.54 5.37
N ASN A 88 -14.65 1.45 5.52
CA ASN A 88 -13.39 1.19 4.81
C ASN A 88 -13.46 0.16 3.69
N ALA A 89 -14.67 -0.25 3.28
CA ALA A 89 -14.86 -1.16 2.16
C ALA A 89 -14.08 -0.72 0.90
N ASP A 90 -14.05 0.59 0.63
CA ASP A 90 -13.34 1.16 -0.51
C ASP A 90 -11.83 0.85 -0.47
N ALA A 91 -11.21 0.88 0.71
CA ALA A 91 -9.79 0.63 0.88
C ALA A 91 -9.41 -0.83 0.58
N HIS A 92 -10.29 -1.78 0.94
CA HIS A 92 -10.14 -3.19 0.55
C HIS A 92 -10.20 -3.38 -0.98
N LEU A 93 -11.02 -2.60 -1.68
CA LEU A 93 -11.15 -2.66 -3.14
C LEU A 93 -9.97 -1.97 -3.84
N LYS A 94 -9.60 -0.77 -3.38
CA LYS A 94 -8.45 -0.01 -3.89
C LYS A 94 -7.15 -0.82 -3.79
N ARG A 95 -6.91 -1.49 -2.65
CA ARG A 95 -5.71 -2.32 -2.51
C ARG A 95 -5.72 -3.53 -3.44
N GLN A 96 -6.89 -4.07 -3.78
CA GLN A 96 -7.01 -5.19 -4.72
C GLN A 96 -6.57 -4.78 -6.14
N ILE A 97 -6.80 -3.52 -6.52
CA ILE A 97 -6.34 -2.94 -7.78
C ILE A 97 -4.82 -2.74 -7.76
N MET A 98 -4.28 -2.20 -6.65
CA MET A 98 -2.88 -1.81 -6.55
C MET A 98 -1.93 -2.98 -6.23
N GLY A 99 -2.45 -4.10 -5.71
CA GLY A 99 -1.65 -5.27 -5.35
C GLY A 99 -1.17 -5.27 -3.89
N ARG A 100 -0.91 -6.45 -3.34
CA ARG A 100 -0.49 -6.62 -1.93
C ARG A 100 1.02 -6.48 -1.73
N GLU A 101 1.79 -6.96 -2.69
CA GLU A 101 3.21 -7.24 -2.54
C GLU A 101 3.96 -7.08 -3.85
N VAL A 102 5.28 -6.88 -3.71
CA VAL A 102 6.28 -6.92 -4.76
C VAL A 102 7.51 -7.69 -4.29
#